data_AF-A0A7G2IQR7-F1
#
_entry.id   AF-A0A7G2IQR7-F1
#
_cell.length_a   1.000
_cell.length_b   1.000
_cell.length_c   1.000
_cell.angle_alpha   90.00
_cell.angle_beta   90.00
_cell.angle_gamma   90.00
#
_symmetry.space_group_name_H-M   'P 1'
#
loop_
_entity.id
_entity.type
_entity.pdbx_description
1 polymer ?
#
loop_
_entity_poly.entity_id
_entity_poly.type
_entity_poly.pdbx_seq_one_letter_code
_entity_poly.pdbx_strand_id
1 'polypeptide(L)'
;MSDTSYSGSKTHGGTTGNQYDDSNMGQNKIGLSFSLPLYQGGMVNSQVKQAQYNFVGASEQLESAHRSVVQTVRSSFNNINASISSINAYKQAVVSAQSSLDAMEAGYSVGTRTIVDVLDATTTLYNAKQQLANARYTYLINQLNVKSALGTLNEQDLVALNNTLGKPVSTTPDTVAPQNPQQDAAVNDFNGTGNLPAAQPTAARSTSSNGNNPFRN
;
A
#
# COMPACT_ATOMS: atom_id res chain seq x y z
N MET A 1 26.40 50.73 -3.91
CA MET A 1 27.81 50.30 -3.99
C MET A 1 28.60 51.49 -4.48
N SER A 2 29.52 52.01 -3.67
CA SER A 2 30.37 53.17 -4.01
C SER A 2 31.77 52.65 -4.32
N ASP A 3 32.12 52.58 -5.61
CA ASP A 3 33.48 52.29 -6.03
C ASP A 3 34.25 53.60 -6.14
N THR A 4 35.23 53.78 -5.25
CA THR A 4 36.20 54.87 -5.32
C THR A 4 37.53 54.26 -5.71
N SER A 5 37.96 54.44 -6.96
CA SER A 5 39.28 54.02 -7.42
C SER A 5 40.25 55.19 -7.34
N TYR A 6 41.37 54.98 -6.64
CA TYR A 6 42.46 55.94 -6.54
C TYR A 6 43.59 55.53 -7.51
N SER A 7 44.02 56.46 -8.38
CA SER A 7 45.08 56.23 -9.35
C SER A 7 45.96 57.48 -9.47
N GLY A 8 47.18 57.42 -8.94
CA GLY A 8 48.21 58.44 -9.12
C GLY A 8 49.39 57.89 -9.92
N SER A 9 49.89 58.65 -10.90
CA SER A 9 51.08 58.29 -11.68
C SER A 9 52.20 59.29 -11.46
N LYS A 10 53.45 58.80 -11.31
CA LYS A 10 54.65 59.64 -11.11
C LYS A 10 55.32 59.86 -12.48
N THR A 11 55.31 61.08 -13.00
CA THR A 11 56.14 61.45 -14.16
C THR A 11 57.41 62.15 -13.70
N HIS A 12 58.57 61.71 -14.17
CA HIS A 12 59.86 62.34 -13.88
C HIS A 12 60.20 63.32 -15.00
N GLY A 13 59.84 64.59 -14.83
CA GLY A 13 60.18 65.69 -15.74
C GLY A 13 61.34 66.51 -15.21
N GLY A 14 62.43 66.61 -15.97
CA GLY A 14 63.64 67.34 -15.59
C GLY A 14 63.45 68.86 -15.52
N THR A 15 64.08 69.45 -14.49
CA THR A 15 64.66 70.80 -14.46
C THR A 15 63.75 71.99 -14.79
N THR A 16 62.55 72.05 -14.20
CA THR A 16 61.97 73.25 -13.53
C THR A 16 60.51 72.96 -13.19
N GLY A 17 60.22 72.69 -11.91
CA GLY A 17 58.86 72.50 -11.38
C GLY A 17 58.35 71.06 -11.46
N ASN A 18 58.32 70.36 -10.32
CA ASN A 18 57.65 69.06 -10.20
C ASN A 18 56.13 69.29 -10.22
N GLN A 19 55.44 69.02 -11.34
CA GLN A 19 53.99 68.97 -11.37
C GLN A 19 53.52 67.56 -10.97
N TYR A 20 52.94 67.45 -9.77
CA TYR A 20 52.22 66.27 -9.33
C TYR A 20 50.80 66.32 -9.93
N ASP A 21 50.49 65.41 -10.84
CA ASP A 21 49.13 65.25 -11.36
C ASP A 21 48.41 64.17 -10.53
N ASP A 22 47.87 64.59 -9.38
CA ASP A 22 47.11 63.74 -8.46
C ASP A 22 45.62 63.85 -8.84
N SER A 23 45.08 62.80 -9.46
CA SER A 23 43.67 62.76 -9.87
C SER A 23 42.89 61.84 -8.93
N ASN A 24 42.18 62.44 -7.98
CA ASN A 24 41.24 61.74 -7.11
C ASN A 24 39.84 61.76 -7.75
N MET A 25 39.41 60.64 -8.32
CA MET A 25 38.06 60.47 -8.85
C MET A 25 37.22 59.55 -7.96
N GLY A 26 36.52 60.14 -7.00
CA GLY A 26 35.43 59.49 -6.27
C GLY A 26 34.06 59.89 -6.84
N GLN A 27 33.24 58.90 -7.24
CA GLN A 27 31.87 59.14 -7.70
C GLN A 27 30.85 58.50 -6.76
N ASN A 28 30.14 59.33 -6.00
CA ASN A 28 28.97 58.90 -5.24
C ASN A 28 27.74 58.99 -6.14
N LYS A 29 27.12 57.85 -6.44
CA LYS A 29 25.89 57.77 -7.25
C LYS A 29 24.76 57.16 -6.43
N ILE A 30 23.61 57.82 -6.50
CA ILE A 30 22.33 57.30 -6.07
C ILE A 30 21.47 57.24 -7.33
N GLY A 31 20.89 56.08 -7.63
CA GLY A 31 20.13 55.87 -8.85
C GLY A 31 18.90 55.00 -8.61
N LEU A 32 17.80 55.37 -9.24
CA LEU A 32 16.59 54.56 -9.38
C LEU A 32 16.49 54.15 -10.85
N SER A 33 16.22 52.88 -11.10
CA SER A 33 16.00 52.35 -12.45
C SER A 33 14.54 51.93 -12.60
N PHE A 34 13.90 52.42 -13.65
CA PHE A 34 12.55 52.04 -14.05
C PHE A 34 12.63 51.44 -15.46
N SER A 35 11.99 50.29 -15.66
CA SER A 35 11.93 49.61 -16.95
C SER A 35 10.49 49.22 -17.24
N LEU A 36 9.95 49.73 -18.35
CA LEU A 36 8.61 49.42 -18.84
C LEU A 36 8.72 48.94 -20.29
N PRO A 37 8.69 47.62 -20.54
CA PRO A 37 8.65 47.11 -21.91
C PRO A 37 7.32 47.46 -22.57
N LEU A 38 7.36 48.23 -23.66
CA LEU A 38 6.15 48.65 -24.38
C LEU A 38 5.59 47.56 -25.31
N TYR A 39 6.46 46.76 -25.92
CA TYR A 39 6.06 45.64 -26.77
C TYR A 39 7.15 44.56 -26.83
N GLN A 40 6.77 43.29 -26.64
CA GLN A 40 7.69 42.13 -26.61
C GLN A 40 7.30 41.06 -27.62
N GLY A 41 6.78 41.45 -28.80
CA GLY A 41 6.43 40.49 -29.86
C GLY A 41 5.32 39.49 -29.49
N GLY A 42 4.44 39.86 -28.54
CA GLY A 42 3.36 39.00 -28.07
C GLY A 42 3.73 37.98 -26.98
N MET A 43 4.99 37.95 -26.51
CA MET A 43 5.47 37.00 -25.48
C MET A 43 4.61 37.03 -24.21
N VAL A 44 4.40 38.22 -23.62
CA VAL A 44 3.60 38.38 -22.40
C VAL A 44 2.17 37.88 -22.62
N ASN A 45 1.55 38.24 -23.74
CA ASN A 45 0.18 37.80 -24.06
C ASN A 45 0.09 36.28 -24.19
N SER A 46 1.09 35.62 -24.78
CA SER A 46 1.14 34.16 -24.89
C SER A 46 1.32 33.50 -23.53
N GLN A 47 2.23 34.01 -22.69
CA GLN A 47 2.43 33.52 -21.32
C GLN A 47 1.17 33.68 -20.46
N VAL A 48 0.47 34.81 -20.57
CA VAL A 48 -0.80 35.04 -19.88
C VAL A 48 -1.86 34.04 -20.34
N LYS A 49 -2.00 33.81 -21.66
CA LYS A 49 -2.92 32.79 -22.19
C LYS A 49 -2.57 31.39 -21.71
N GLN A 50 -1.30 31.03 -21.69
CA GLN A 50 -0.84 29.73 -21.17
C GLN A 50 -1.20 29.59 -19.68
N ALA A 51 -0.97 30.63 -18.87
CA ALA A 51 -1.35 30.63 -17.46
C ALA A 51 -2.87 30.49 -17.26
N GLN A 52 -3.68 31.12 -18.12
CA GLN A 52 -5.14 30.96 -18.11
C GLN A 52 -5.56 29.51 -18.40
N TYR A 53 -4.99 28.87 -19.42
CA TYR A 53 -5.29 27.47 -19.71
C TYR A 53 -4.78 26.53 -18.61
N ASN A 54 -3.63 26.82 -18.00
CA ASN A 54 -3.14 26.06 -16.84
C ASN A 54 -4.10 26.19 -15.65
N PHE A 55 -4.68 27.37 -15.41
CA PHE A 55 -5.70 27.58 -14.38
C PHE A 55 -6.98 26.77 -14.66
N VAL A 56 -7.43 26.73 -15.91
CA VAL A 56 -8.55 25.86 -16.31
C VAL A 56 -8.21 24.40 -16.07
N GLY A 57 -7.02 23.95 -16.47
CA GLY A 57 -6.54 22.59 -16.20
C GLY A 57 -6.51 22.24 -14.71
N ALA A 58 -6.03 23.15 -13.86
CA ALA A 58 -6.05 22.98 -12.41
C ALA A 58 -7.49 22.93 -11.84
N SER A 59 -8.42 23.68 -12.42
CA SER A 59 -9.83 23.66 -12.03
C SER A 59 -10.49 22.31 -12.37
N GLU A 60 -10.20 21.75 -13.54
CA GLU A 60 -10.67 20.41 -13.93
C GLU A 60 -10.04 19.31 -13.05
N GLN A 61 -8.77 19.46 -12.65
CA GLN A 61 -8.13 18.55 -11.71
C GLN A 61 -8.79 18.59 -10.33
N LEU A 62 -9.18 19.77 -9.85
CA LEU A 62 -9.92 19.92 -8.60
C LEU A 62 -11.29 19.21 -8.67
N GLU A 63 -12.03 19.39 -9.77
CA GLU A 63 -13.32 18.71 -9.97
C GLU A 63 -13.15 17.19 -10.06
N SER A 64 -12.10 16.71 -10.75
CA SER A 64 -11.75 15.28 -10.80
C SER A 64 -11.44 14.71 -9.42
N ALA A 65 -10.63 15.43 -8.61
CA ALA A 65 -10.33 15.04 -7.24
C ALA A 65 -11.60 15.00 -6.38
N HIS A 66 -12.49 15.99 -6.51
CA HIS A 66 -13.78 16.01 -5.82
C HIS A 66 -14.65 14.80 -6.17
N ARG A 67 -14.80 14.46 -7.46
CA ARG A 67 -15.54 13.27 -7.91
C ARG A 67 -14.91 11.98 -7.40
N SER A 68 -13.59 11.89 -7.40
CA SER A 68 -12.85 10.73 -6.88
C SER A 68 -13.11 10.51 -5.40
N VAL A 69 -13.10 11.59 -4.59
CA VAL A 69 -13.44 11.51 -3.16
C VAL A 69 -14.90 11.08 -2.97
N VAL A 70 -15.84 11.67 -3.70
CA VAL A 70 -17.27 11.27 -3.63
C VAL A 70 -17.46 9.79 -3.95
N GLN A 71 -16.82 9.30 -5.01
CA GLN A 71 -16.85 7.88 -5.37
C GLN A 71 -16.26 7.02 -4.24
N THR A 72 -15.10 7.40 -3.71
CA THR A 72 -14.38 6.65 -2.67
C THR A 72 -15.17 6.57 -1.37
N VAL A 73 -15.82 7.65 -0.95
CA VAL A 73 -16.68 7.66 0.24
C VAL A 73 -17.90 6.76 0.03
N ARG A 74 -18.57 6.85 -1.13
CA ARG A 74 -19.72 6.00 -1.47
C ARG A 74 -19.36 4.52 -1.53
N SER A 75 -18.26 4.18 -2.19
CA SER A 75 -17.80 2.78 -2.28
C SER A 75 -17.41 2.24 -0.90
N SER A 76 -16.72 3.04 -0.08
CA SER A 76 -16.33 2.64 1.28
C SER A 76 -17.56 2.42 2.18
N PHE A 77 -18.58 3.27 2.08
CA PHE A 77 -19.86 3.07 2.79
C PHE A 77 -20.57 1.78 2.34
N ASN A 78 -20.65 1.54 1.03
CA ASN A 78 -21.24 0.31 0.49
C ASN A 78 -20.46 -0.93 0.95
N ASN A 79 -19.14 -0.85 1.01
CA ASN A 79 -18.29 -1.96 1.47
C ASN A 79 -18.52 -2.29 2.95
N ILE A 80 -18.76 -1.30 3.81
CA ILE A 80 -19.16 -1.55 5.21
C ILE A 80 -20.49 -2.29 5.27
N ASN A 81 -21.51 -1.82 4.54
CA ASN A 81 -22.83 -2.46 4.53
C ASN A 81 -22.78 -3.89 3.98
N ALA A 82 -22.00 -4.10 2.92
CA ALA A 82 -21.73 -5.42 2.37
C ALA A 82 -21.03 -6.30 3.41
N SER A 83 -20.03 -5.79 4.13
CA SER A 83 -19.30 -6.55 5.16
C SER A 83 -20.20 -6.98 6.31
N ILE A 84 -21.11 -6.11 6.77
CA ILE A 84 -22.11 -6.44 7.79
C ILE A 84 -23.00 -7.59 7.30
N SER A 85 -23.46 -7.50 6.05
CA SER A 85 -24.29 -8.53 5.42
C SER A 85 -23.54 -9.86 5.28
N SER A 86 -22.28 -9.82 4.85
CA SER A 86 -21.40 -11.00 4.77
C SER A 86 -21.18 -11.63 6.14
N ILE A 87 -20.95 -10.85 7.19
CA ILE A 87 -20.82 -11.38 8.56
C ILE A 87 -22.09 -12.12 8.97
N ASN A 88 -23.28 -11.56 8.70
CA ASN A 88 -24.54 -12.21 9.04
C ASN A 88 -24.76 -13.50 8.22
N ALA A 89 -24.44 -13.47 6.93
CA ALA A 89 -24.49 -14.66 6.08
C ALA A 89 -23.55 -15.77 6.57
N TYR A 90 -22.29 -15.45 6.88
CA TYR A 90 -21.33 -16.45 7.37
C TYR A 90 -21.64 -16.93 8.79
N LYS A 91 -22.23 -16.10 9.65
CA LYS A 91 -22.78 -16.57 10.94
C LYS A 91 -23.82 -17.66 10.72
N GLN A 92 -24.76 -17.43 9.79
CA GLN A 92 -25.78 -18.43 9.47
C GLN A 92 -25.17 -19.67 8.80
N ALA A 93 -24.18 -19.49 7.92
CA ALA A 93 -23.47 -20.60 7.28
C ALA A 93 -22.78 -21.50 8.31
N VAL A 94 -22.16 -20.93 9.36
CA VAL A 94 -21.55 -21.71 10.45
C VAL A 94 -22.61 -22.53 11.20
N VAL A 95 -23.75 -21.92 11.54
CA VAL A 95 -24.85 -22.64 12.22
C VAL A 95 -25.37 -23.79 11.35
N SER A 96 -25.58 -23.53 10.06
CA SER A 96 -26.03 -24.53 9.09
C SER A 96 -25.01 -25.66 8.92
N ALA A 97 -23.72 -25.33 8.78
CA ALA A 97 -22.66 -26.31 8.62
C ALA A 97 -22.48 -27.18 9.87
N GLN A 98 -22.65 -26.59 11.07
CA GLN A 98 -22.63 -27.35 12.32
C GLN A 98 -23.78 -28.34 12.38
N SER A 99 -25.01 -27.89 12.11
CA SER A 99 -26.18 -28.79 12.09
C SER A 99 -26.03 -29.90 11.04
N SER A 100 -25.40 -29.62 9.90
CA SER A 100 -25.10 -30.62 8.90
C SER A 100 -24.07 -31.64 9.40
N LEU A 101 -23.01 -31.18 10.08
CA LEU A 101 -22.02 -32.07 10.69
C LEU A 101 -22.68 -33.00 11.72
N ASP A 102 -23.47 -32.44 12.63
CA ASP A 102 -24.18 -33.21 13.67
C ASP A 102 -25.07 -34.31 13.05
N ALA A 103 -25.75 -34.00 11.94
CA ALA A 103 -26.57 -34.97 11.21
C ALA A 103 -25.74 -36.07 10.51
N MET A 104 -24.58 -35.71 9.93
CA MET A 104 -23.68 -36.70 9.31
C MET A 104 -23.03 -37.61 10.36
N GLU A 105 -22.65 -37.06 11.51
CA GLU A 105 -22.11 -37.83 12.65
C GLU A 105 -23.14 -38.82 13.20
N ALA A 106 -24.39 -38.36 13.40
CA ALA A 106 -25.49 -39.23 13.79
C ALA A 106 -25.73 -40.33 12.74
N GLY A 107 -25.77 -39.95 11.46
CA GLY A 107 -25.93 -40.88 10.34
C GLY A 107 -24.80 -41.91 10.24
N TYR A 108 -23.57 -41.51 10.53
CA TYR A 108 -22.39 -42.38 10.56
C TYR A 108 -22.48 -43.38 11.72
N SER A 109 -22.91 -42.93 12.90
CA SER A 109 -23.07 -43.80 14.09
C SER A 109 -24.08 -44.94 13.89
N VAL A 110 -25.08 -44.73 13.03
CA VAL A 110 -26.09 -45.73 12.66
C VAL A 110 -25.83 -46.41 11.31
N GLY A 111 -24.68 -46.13 10.67
CA GLY A 111 -24.26 -46.75 9.40
C GLY A 111 -24.99 -46.28 8.13
N THR A 112 -25.75 -45.17 8.20
CA THR A 112 -26.46 -44.59 7.05
C THR A 112 -25.64 -43.55 6.28
N ARG A 113 -24.51 -43.10 6.85
CA ARG A 113 -23.53 -42.19 6.23
C ARG A 113 -22.12 -42.77 6.39
N THR A 114 -21.21 -42.32 5.54
CA THR A 114 -19.81 -42.76 5.54
C THR A 114 -18.92 -41.79 6.33
N ILE A 115 -17.73 -42.25 6.74
CA ILE A 115 -16.74 -41.36 7.39
C ILE A 115 -16.30 -40.21 6.48
N VAL A 116 -16.32 -40.41 5.16
CA VAL A 116 -15.98 -39.36 4.19
C VAL A 116 -16.99 -38.21 4.24
N ASP A 117 -18.29 -38.51 4.44
CA ASP A 117 -19.33 -37.49 4.59
C ASP A 117 -19.09 -36.62 5.84
N VAL A 118 -18.65 -37.24 6.94
CA VAL A 118 -18.32 -36.53 8.19
C VAL A 118 -17.08 -35.64 7.99
N LEU A 119 -16.05 -36.13 7.30
CA LEU A 119 -14.84 -35.35 7.00
C LEU A 119 -15.12 -34.15 6.09
N ASP A 120 -16.00 -34.32 5.10
CA ASP A 120 -16.41 -33.23 4.21
C ASP A 120 -17.26 -32.17 4.96
N ALA A 121 -18.21 -32.63 5.80
CA ALA A 121 -18.99 -31.73 6.65
C ALA A 121 -18.11 -30.97 7.65
N THR A 122 -17.11 -31.64 8.23
CA THR A 122 -16.12 -31.02 9.12
C THR A 122 -15.32 -29.95 8.38
N THR A 123 -14.83 -30.26 7.19
CA THR A 123 -14.10 -29.31 6.33
C THR A 123 -14.95 -28.10 6.00
N THR A 124 -16.22 -28.31 5.65
CA THR A 124 -17.19 -27.25 5.37
C THR A 124 -17.44 -26.34 6.58
N LEU A 125 -17.57 -26.91 7.79
CA LEU A 125 -17.71 -26.15 9.03
C LEU A 125 -16.49 -25.26 9.30
N TYR A 126 -15.28 -25.81 9.16
CA TYR A 126 -14.06 -25.04 9.39
C TYR A 126 -13.85 -23.95 8.33
N ASN A 127 -14.19 -24.21 7.06
CA ASN A 127 -14.21 -23.21 6.00
C ASN A 127 -15.17 -22.06 6.33
N ALA A 128 -16.40 -22.37 6.78
CA ALA A 128 -17.37 -21.36 7.19
C ALA A 128 -16.89 -20.53 8.39
N LYS A 129 -16.25 -21.17 9.39
CA LYS A 129 -15.65 -20.48 10.54
C LYS A 129 -14.51 -19.54 10.11
N GLN A 130 -13.64 -19.98 9.19
CA GLN A 130 -12.57 -19.16 8.64
C GLN A 130 -13.11 -17.95 7.87
N GLN A 131 -14.12 -18.16 7.00
CA GLN A 131 -14.77 -17.09 6.25
C GLN A 131 -15.43 -16.06 7.17
N LEU A 132 -16.10 -16.51 8.25
CA LEU A 132 -16.65 -15.61 9.26
C LEU A 132 -15.57 -14.77 9.96
N ALA A 133 -14.43 -15.37 10.31
CA ALA A 133 -13.32 -14.64 10.91
C ALA A 133 -12.74 -13.60 9.94
N ASN A 134 -12.49 -13.97 8.69
CA ASN A 134 -12.03 -13.06 7.65
C ASN A 134 -13.01 -11.91 7.42
N ALA A 135 -14.31 -12.19 7.35
CA ALA A 135 -15.34 -11.15 7.18
C ALA A 135 -15.35 -10.13 8.33
N ARG A 136 -15.08 -10.57 9.58
CA ARG A 136 -14.94 -9.66 10.73
C ARG A 136 -13.72 -8.74 10.57
N TYR A 137 -12.57 -9.25 10.14
CA TYR A 137 -11.40 -8.42 9.89
C TYR A 137 -11.64 -7.44 8.73
N THR A 138 -12.26 -7.90 7.64
CA THR A 138 -12.62 -7.04 6.51
C THR A 138 -13.54 -5.90 6.94
N TYR A 139 -14.50 -6.15 7.83
CA TYR A 139 -15.34 -5.10 8.40
C TYR A 139 -14.54 -4.04 9.17
N LEU A 140 -13.60 -4.46 10.03
CA LEU A 140 -12.75 -3.54 10.79
C LEU A 140 -11.86 -2.69 9.86
N ILE A 141 -11.29 -3.30 8.83
CA ILE A 141 -10.51 -2.57 7.81
C ILE A 141 -11.39 -1.58 7.05
N ASN A 142 -12.60 -1.99 6.67
CA ASN A 142 -13.55 -1.10 5.98
C ASN A 142 -13.99 0.08 6.84
N GLN A 143 -14.06 -0.09 8.16
CA GLN A 143 -14.30 1.01 9.09
C GLN A 143 -13.18 2.05 9.06
N LEU A 144 -11.92 1.61 9.02
CA LEU A 144 -10.77 2.51 8.84
C LEU A 144 -10.75 3.16 7.45
N ASN A 145 -11.09 2.42 6.40
CA ASN A 145 -11.14 2.96 5.03
C ASN A 145 -12.13 4.12 4.90
N VAL A 146 -13.31 4.03 5.55
CA VAL A 146 -14.26 5.15 5.59
C VAL A 146 -13.67 6.35 6.31
N LYS A 147 -13.02 6.16 7.47
CA LYS A 147 -12.35 7.25 8.21
C LYS A 147 -11.24 7.91 7.39
N SER A 148 -10.47 7.11 6.66
CA SER A 148 -9.44 7.58 5.73
C SER A 148 -10.04 8.37 4.58
N ALA A 149 -11.13 7.88 3.96
CA ALA A 149 -11.82 8.58 2.87
C ALA A 149 -12.44 9.91 3.32
N LEU A 150 -12.83 10.02 4.60
CA LEU A 150 -13.30 11.25 5.23
C LEU A 150 -12.16 12.20 5.64
N GLY A 151 -10.90 11.75 5.58
CA GLY A 151 -9.74 12.52 6.03
C GLY A 151 -9.66 12.72 7.55
N THR A 152 -10.38 11.91 8.33
CA THR A 152 -10.48 12.04 9.79
C THR A 152 -9.74 10.93 10.55
N LEU A 153 -9.11 10.01 9.81
CA LEU A 153 -8.37 8.90 10.39
C LEU A 153 -7.24 9.41 11.30
N ASN A 154 -7.29 9.00 12.56
CA ASN A 154 -6.34 9.43 13.58
C ASN A 154 -5.93 8.28 14.50
N GLU A 155 -5.00 8.54 15.41
CA GLU A 155 -4.51 7.56 16.37
C GLU A 155 -5.61 7.08 17.33
N GLN A 156 -6.60 7.93 17.65
CA GLN A 156 -7.73 7.52 18.49
C GLN A 156 -8.59 6.45 17.83
N ASP A 157 -8.74 6.47 16.50
CA ASP A 157 -9.42 5.40 15.76
C ASP A 157 -8.67 4.06 15.87
N LEU A 158 -7.34 4.09 15.87
CA LEU A 158 -6.51 2.89 16.07
C LEU A 158 -6.61 2.35 17.48
N VAL A 159 -6.62 3.23 18.49
CA VAL A 159 -6.83 2.84 19.90
C VAL A 159 -8.22 2.24 20.08
N ALA A 160 -9.25 2.85 19.49
CA ALA A 160 -10.60 2.32 19.52
C ALA A 160 -10.68 0.92 18.89
N LEU A 161 -10.01 0.70 17.75
CA LEU A 161 -9.91 -0.63 17.13
C LEU A 161 -9.14 -1.61 18.01
N ASN A 162 -7.99 -1.22 18.56
CA ASN A 162 -7.20 -2.07 19.45
C ASN A 162 -8.01 -2.53 20.68
N ASN A 163 -8.88 -1.67 21.22
CA ASN A 163 -9.77 -2.03 22.33
C ASN A 163 -10.85 -3.05 21.94
N THR A 164 -11.16 -3.18 20.65
CA THR A 164 -12.04 -4.26 20.16
C THR A 164 -11.31 -5.59 19.98
N LEU A 165 -9.97 -5.57 19.88
CA LEU A 165 -9.15 -6.76 19.80
C LEU A 165 -9.01 -7.37 21.20
N GLY A 166 -9.33 -8.66 21.30
CA GLY A 166 -9.38 -9.38 22.56
C GLY A 166 -8.00 -9.84 23.06
N LYS A 167 -8.01 -10.98 23.77
CA LYS A 167 -6.85 -11.56 24.44
C LYS A 167 -5.66 -11.76 23.48
N PRO A 168 -4.42 -11.56 23.96
CA PRO A 168 -3.24 -11.88 23.18
C PRO A 168 -3.26 -13.37 22.83
N VAL A 169 -3.10 -13.67 21.55
CA VAL A 169 -2.91 -15.03 21.03
C VAL A 169 -1.42 -15.27 20.85
N SER A 170 -0.91 -16.39 21.37
CA SER A 170 0.49 -16.76 21.22
C SER A 170 0.74 -17.13 19.76
N THR A 171 1.63 -16.40 19.08
CA THR A 171 2.04 -16.64 17.68
C THR A 171 3.23 -17.60 17.59
N THR A 172 3.64 -18.19 18.72
CA THR A 172 4.63 -19.27 18.77
C THR A 172 4.13 -20.47 17.98
N PRO A 173 4.93 -21.06 17.07
CA PRO A 173 4.53 -22.22 16.26
C PRO A 173 3.93 -23.37 17.07
N ASP A 174 4.43 -23.58 18.28
CA ASP A 174 4.03 -24.68 19.18
C ASP A 174 2.57 -24.63 19.65
N THR A 175 1.89 -23.48 19.53
CA THR A 175 0.50 -23.31 20.01
C THR A 175 -0.55 -23.35 18.90
N VAL A 176 -0.15 -23.36 17.62
CA VAL A 176 -1.07 -23.31 16.47
C VAL A 176 -1.33 -24.70 15.87
N ALA A 177 -0.44 -25.66 16.11
CA ALA A 177 -0.65 -27.07 15.82
C ALA A 177 -0.24 -27.88 17.07
N PRO A 178 -1.14 -28.60 17.75
CA PRO A 178 -0.70 -29.57 18.75
C PRO A 178 0.23 -30.56 18.06
N GLN A 179 1.44 -30.72 18.59
CA GLN A 179 2.40 -31.69 18.08
C GLN A 179 1.76 -33.07 18.14
N ASN A 180 1.57 -33.70 16.98
CA ASN A 180 1.15 -35.09 16.94
C ASN A 180 2.40 -35.94 17.28
N PRO A 181 2.30 -36.97 18.15
CA PRO A 181 3.45 -37.81 18.52
C PRO A 181 4.19 -38.44 17.33
N GLN A 182 3.51 -38.57 16.19
CA GLN A 182 4.05 -39.07 14.93
C GLN A 182 4.96 -38.05 14.20
N GLN A 183 4.76 -36.74 14.41
CA GLN A 183 5.61 -35.68 13.88
C GLN A 183 6.89 -35.54 14.70
N ASP A 184 6.80 -35.68 16.02
CA ASP A 184 7.97 -35.68 16.91
C ASP A 184 8.86 -36.92 16.69
N ALA A 185 8.27 -38.09 16.44
CA ALA A 185 9.01 -39.30 16.12
C ALA A 185 9.87 -39.15 14.85
N ALA A 186 9.34 -38.49 13.81
CA ALA A 186 10.09 -38.24 12.57
C ALA A 186 11.23 -37.23 12.75
N VAL A 187 11.11 -36.29 13.70
CA VAL A 187 12.14 -35.28 14.00
C VAL A 187 13.24 -35.85 14.91
N ASN A 188 12.88 -36.75 15.84
CA ASN A 188 13.81 -37.35 16.80
C ASN A 188 14.77 -38.38 16.18
N ASP A 189 14.43 -38.95 15.02
CA ASP A 189 15.31 -39.88 14.28
C ASP A 189 16.41 -39.17 13.45
N PHE A 190 16.43 -37.83 13.40
CA PHE A 190 17.54 -37.06 12.80
C PHE A 190 18.75 -36.98 13.74
N ASN A 191 19.33 -38.13 14.10
CA ASN A 191 20.65 -38.18 14.74
C ASN A 191 21.74 -38.17 13.65
N GLY A 192 22.50 -37.08 13.58
CA GLY A 192 23.46 -36.72 12.52
C GLY A 192 24.70 -37.62 12.34
N THR A 193 24.59 -38.93 12.54
CA THR A 193 25.72 -39.88 12.39
C THR A 193 25.38 -41.19 11.67
N GLY A 194 24.19 -41.35 11.10
CA GLY A 194 23.81 -42.54 10.33
C GLY A 194 23.75 -42.27 8.82
N ASN A 195 24.43 -43.10 8.02
CA ASN A 195 24.46 -43.11 6.56
C ASN A 195 23.20 -42.51 5.90
N LEU A 196 23.33 -41.34 5.26
CA LEU A 196 22.29 -40.73 4.44
C LEU A 196 21.88 -41.71 3.33
N PRO A 197 20.60 -42.11 3.20
CA PRO A 197 20.11 -42.62 1.93
C PRO A 197 20.24 -41.45 0.93
N ALA A 198 20.99 -41.67 -0.15
CA ALA A 198 21.07 -40.70 -1.24
C ALA A 198 19.64 -40.28 -1.62
N ALA A 199 19.39 -38.97 -1.64
CA ALA A 199 18.13 -38.43 -2.12
C ALA A 199 17.85 -39.01 -3.51
N GLN A 200 16.86 -39.90 -3.63
CA GLN A 200 16.33 -40.22 -4.93
C GLN A 200 15.76 -38.90 -5.48
N PRO A 201 16.25 -38.39 -6.62
CA PRO A 201 15.56 -37.30 -7.27
C PRO A 201 14.13 -37.77 -7.50
N THR A 202 13.17 -36.99 -7.02
CA THR A 202 11.75 -37.18 -7.31
C THR A 202 11.61 -37.46 -8.79
N ALA A 203 11.20 -38.68 -9.14
CA ALA A 203 10.92 -39.04 -10.51
C ALA A 203 9.93 -38.01 -11.06
N ALA A 204 10.32 -37.31 -12.12
CA ALA A 204 9.40 -36.53 -12.91
C ALA A 204 8.21 -37.43 -13.23
N ARG A 205 6.99 -37.00 -12.88
CA ARG A 205 5.75 -37.71 -13.19
C ARG A 205 5.72 -37.98 -14.69
N SER A 206 6.08 -39.19 -15.11
CA SER A 206 5.89 -39.65 -16.48
C SER A 206 4.39 -39.80 -16.71
N THR A 207 3.77 -38.79 -17.30
CA THR A 207 2.44 -38.92 -17.87
C THR A 207 2.55 -39.87 -19.07
N SER A 208 2.33 -41.17 -18.83
CA SER A 208 2.09 -42.13 -19.89
C SER A 208 0.75 -41.81 -20.54
N SER A 209 0.76 -40.92 -21.53
CA SER A 209 -0.34 -40.68 -22.45
C SER A 209 -0.42 -41.84 -23.43
N ASN A 210 -1.13 -42.90 -23.07
CA ASN A 210 -1.57 -43.91 -24.02
C ASN A 210 -3.04 -43.62 -24.35
N GLY A 211 -3.26 -42.87 -25.42
CA GLY A 211 -4.58 -42.37 -25.78
C GLY A 211 -4.56 -41.71 -27.16
N ASN A 212 -4.92 -42.51 -28.16
CA ASN A 212 -5.10 -42.18 -29.56
C ASN A 212 -5.84 -40.83 -29.74
N ASN A 213 -5.22 -39.84 -30.40
CA ASN A 213 -5.79 -38.51 -30.63
C ASN A 213 -6.84 -38.58 -31.77
N PRO A 214 -8.16 -38.41 -31.51
CA PRO A 214 -9.20 -38.64 -32.53
C PRO A 214 -9.59 -37.38 -33.31
N PHE A 215 -8.83 -36.28 -33.24
CA PHE A 215 -9.14 -35.03 -33.93
C PHE A 215 -7.95 -34.48 -34.75
N ARG A 216 -7.35 -35.34 -35.59
CA ARG A 216 -6.58 -34.87 -36.75
C ARG A 216 -7.45 -34.94 -38.00
N ASN A 217 -8.04 -33.81 -38.35
CA ASN A 217 -8.23 -33.28 -39.70
C ASN A 217 -8.34 -31.77 -39.60
#